data_AF-A0A971CDH6-F1
#
_entry.id   AF-A0A971CDH6-F1
#
_cell.length_a   1.000
_cell.length_b   1.000
_cell.length_c   1.000
_cell.angle_alpha   90.00
_cell.angle_beta   90.00
_cell.angle_gamma   90.00
#
_symmetry.space_group_name_H-M   'P 1'
#
loop_
_entity.id
_entity.type
_entity.pdbx_description
1 polymer ?
#
loop_
_entity_poly.entity_id
_entity_poly.type
_entity_poly.pdbx_seq_one_letter_code
_entity_poly.pdbx_strand_id
1 'polypeptide(L)'
;METKNEPRRRRRRKDPDAVVQDLLRQAAPAAVGCLIEVLEDPSFPIGTRMDCAKEILNRVYGKSAPLAGERERAATFVLEEALRDYAV
;
A
#
# COMPACT_ATOMS: atom_id res chain seq x y z
N MET A 1 35.08 -35.87 -42.78
CA MET A 1 34.86 -34.52 -42.22
C MET A 1 33.36 -34.37 -42.02
N GLU A 2 32.84 -34.72 -40.86
CA GLU A 2 31.41 -34.58 -40.54
C GLU A 2 31.18 -33.23 -39.86
N THR A 3 30.44 -32.36 -40.52
CA THR A 3 30.05 -31.06 -39.98
C THR A 3 28.93 -31.26 -38.95
N LYS A 4 29.26 -31.16 -37.66
CA LYS A 4 28.29 -31.12 -36.57
C LYS A 4 27.39 -29.89 -36.75
N ASN A 5 26.11 -30.16 -37.02
CA ASN A 5 25.07 -29.14 -37.18
C ASN A 5 24.65 -28.66 -35.78
N GLU A 6 25.05 -27.45 -35.40
CA GLU A 6 24.71 -26.86 -34.10
C GLU A 6 23.30 -26.25 -34.16
N PRO A 7 22.39 -26.57 -33.20
CA PRO A 7 21.02 -26.09 -33.27
C PRO A 7 20.98 -24.58 -33.04
N ARG A 8 20.54 -23.84 -34.07
CA ARG A 8 20.28 -22.40 -34.00
C ARG A 8 19.34 -22.11 -32.83
N ARG A 9 19.85 -21.56 -31.73
CA ARG A 9 19.07 -21.11 -30.57
C ARG A 9 18.00 -20.13 -31.06
N ARG A 10 16.76 -20.62 -31.25
CA ARG A 10 15.59 -19.76 -31.46
C ARG A 10 15.46 -18.88 -30.22
N ARG A 11 15.73 -17.58 -30.34
CA ARG A 11 15.48 -16.59 -29.29
C ARG A 11 13.99 -16.72 -28.91
N ARG A 12 13.69 -17.30 -27.74
CA ARG A 12 12.34 -17.27 -27.19
C ARG A 12 11.98 -15.80 -26.99
N ARG A 13 10.99 -15.31 -27.75
CA ARG A 13 10.40 -14.00 -27.48
C ARG A 13 9.83 -14.07 -26.07
N LYS A 14 10.14 -13.06 -25.25
CA LYS A 14 9.60 -12.94 -23.88
C LYS A 14 8.08 -12.86 -24.02
N ASP A 15 7.38 -13.59 -23.15
CA ASP A 15 5.92 -13.56 -23.08
C ASP A 15 5.45 -12.10 -22.92
N PRO A 16 4.58 -11.57 -23.80
CA PRO A 16 4.08 -10.20 -23.71
C PRO A 16 3.54 -9.84 -22.33
N ASP A 17 2.87 -10.77 -21.65
CA ASP A 17 2.31 -10.52 -20.32
C ASP A 17 3.41 -10.34 -19.27
N ALA A 18 4.48 -11.12 -19.37
CA ALA A 18 5.66 -10.95 -18.51
C ALA A 18 6.36 -9.60 -18.74
N VAL A 19 6.36 -9.10 -19.99
CA VAL A 19 6.91 -7.78 -20.31
C VAL A 19 6.06 -6.67 -19.70
N VAL A 20 4.73 -6.78 -19.78
CA VAL A 20 3.80 -5.80 -19.19
C VAL A 20 3.93 -5.79 -17.66
N GLN A 21 4.00 -6.95 -17.02
CA GLN A 21 4.18 -7.05 -15.57
C GLN A 21 5.51 -6.43 -15.11
N ASP A 22 6.60 -6.67 -15.85
CA ASP A 22 7.90 -6.05 -15.57
C ASP A 22 7.83 -4.52 -15.70
N LEU A 23 7.12 -3.99 -16.70
CA LEU A 23 6.93 -2.56 -16.89
C LEU A 23 6.10 -1.93 -15.76
N LEU A 24 4.99 -2.58 -15.37
CA LEU A 24 4.15 -2.12 -14.27
C LEU A 24 4.90 -2.10 -12.95
N ARG A 25 5.74 -3.11 -12.70
CA ARG A 25 6.59 -3.17 -11.50
C ARG A 25 7.61 -2.03 -11.46
N GLN A 26 8.18 -1.68 -12.62
CA GLN A 26 9.11 -0.55 -12.75
C GLN A 26 8.42 0.80 -12.61
N ALA A 27 7.16 0.92 -13.05
CA ALA A 27 6.38 2.15 -12.94
C ALA A 27 5.81 2.38 -11.53
N ALA A 28 5.65 1.33 -10.73
CA ALA A 28 5.03 1.40 -9.41
C ALA A 28 5.65 2.44 -8.46
N PRO A 29 6.99 2.59 -8.34
CA PRO A 29 7.59 3.63 -7.51
C PRO A 29 7.24 5.05 -7.96
N ALA A 30 7.22 5.32 -9.27
CA ALA A 30 6.87 6.62 -9.80
C ALA A 30 5.39 6.96 -9.53
N ALA A 31 4.49 5.98 -9.67
CA ALA A 31 3.08 6.15 -9.35
C ALA A 31 2.85 6.45 -7.86
N VAL A 32 3.61 5.80 -6.95
CA VAL A 32 3.57 6.12 -5.52
C VAL A 32 4.12 7.53 -5.26
N GLY A 33 5.18 7.94 -5.97
CA GLY A 33 5.71 9.31 -5.93
C GLY A 33 4.62 10.36 -6.22
N CYS A 34 3.85 10.17 -7.30
CA CYS A 34 2.75 11.07 -7.62
C CYS A 34 1.69 11.18 -6.51
N LEU A 35 1.38 10.07 -5.82
CA LEU A 35 0.42 10.08 -4.71
C LEU A 35 0.94 10.90 -3.51
N ILE A 36 2.26 10.82 -3.24
CA ILE A 36 2.90 11.58 -2.17
C ILE A 36 2.91 13.07 -2.52
N GLU A 37 3.28 13.43 -3.75
CA GLU A 37 3.28 14.82 -4.21
C GLU A 37 1.90 15.48 -4.04
N VAL A 38 0.83 14.79 -4.47
CA VAL A 38 -0.54 15.28 -4.30
C VAL A 38 -0.95 15.36 -2.83
N LEU A 39 -0.54 14.39 -2.00
CA LEU A 39 -0.84 14.37 -0.57
C LEU A 39 -0.22 15.57 0.16
N GLU A 40 1.01 15.93 -0.20
CA GLU A 40 1.78 17.01 0.44
C GLU A 40 1.41 18.40 -0.09
N ASP A 41 0.90 18.51 -1.31
CA ASP A 41 0.53 19.80 -1.91
C ASP A 41 -0.81 20.34 -1.37
N PRO A 42 -0.81 21.43 -0.58
CA PRO A 42 -2.01 21.98 0.02
C PRO A 42 -2.96 22.65 -0.99
N SER A 43 -2.53 22.87 -2.24
CA SER A 43 -3.36 23.42 -3.31
C SER A 43 -4.45 22.44 -3.77
N PHE A 44 -4.26 21.14 -3.55
CA PHE A 44 -5.27 20.14 -3.86
C PHE A 44 -6.39 20.09 -2.80
N PRO A 45 -7.64 19.81 -3.23
CA PRO A 45 -8.75 19.62 -2.31
C PRO A 45 -8.45 18.58 -1.24
N ILE A 46 -8.91 18.83 0.00
CA ILE A 46 -8.66 17.92 1.13
C ILE A 46 -9.14 16.49 0.85
N GLY A 47 -10.27 16.32 0.17
CA GLY A 47 -10.78 14.99 -0.20
C GLY A 47 -9.80 14.21 -1.08
N THR A 48 -9.24 14.86 -2.11
CA THR A 48 -8.22 14.28 -3.00
C THR A 48 -6.98 13.85 -2.22
N ARG A 49 -6.52 14.68 -1.29
CA ARG A 49 -5.40 14.35 -0.40
C ARG A 49 -5.73 13.16 0.50
N MET A 50 -6.92 13.13 1.09
CA MET A 50 -7.36 12.01 1.93
C MET A 50 -7.45 10.70 1.14
N ASP A 51 -7.90 10.74 -0.11
CA ASP A 51 -7.98 9.56 -0.95
C ASP A 51 -6.58 9.05 -1.33
N CYS A 52 -5.64 9.95 -1.62
CA CYS A 52 -4.22 9.57 -1.81
C CYS A 52 -3.63 8.93 -0.55
N ALA A 53 -3.89 9.51 0.63
CA ALA A 53 -3.45 8.96 1.91
C ALA A 53 -3.99 7.54 2.15
N LYS A 54 -5.30 7.32 1.96
CA LYS A 54 -5.93 5.99 2.09
C LYS A 54 -5.30 4.99 1.13
N GLU A 55 -5.05 5.40 -0.11
CA GLU A 55 -4.55 4.54 -1.17
C GLU A 55 -3.08 4.14 -0.96
N ILE A 56 -2.28 5.01 -0.33
CA ILE A 56 -0.94 4.68 0.17
C ILE A 56 -1.04 3.68 1.33
N LEU A 57 -1.88 3.95 2.35
CA LEU A 57 -2.05 3.07 3.50
C LEU A 57 -2.52 1.67 3.09
N ASN A 58 -3.48 1.57 2.16
CA ASN A 58 -3.98 0.32 1.60
C ASN A 58 -2.90 -0.50 0.88
N ARG A 59 -1.88 0.14 0.29
CA ARG A 59 -0.74 -0.56 -0.34
C ARG A 59 0.27 -1.07 0.66
N VAL A 60 0.54 -0.30 1.71
CA VAL A 60 1.53 -0.65 2.74
C VAL A 60 1.00 -1.75 3.64
N TYR A 61 -0.25 -1.61 4.07
CA TYR A 61 -0.84 -2.49 5.08
C TYR A 61 -1.81 -3.51 4.47
N GLY A 62 -2.24 -3.34 3.22
CA GLY A 62 -3.30 -4.13 2.60
C GLY A 62 -4.70 -3.58 2.93
N LYS A 63 -5.70 -3.92 2.13
CA LYS A 63 -7.10 -3.44 2.28
C LYS A 63 -7.77 -3.85 3.60
N SER A 64 -7.20 -4.83 4.30
CA SER A 64 -7.74 -5.44 5.50
C SER A 64 -6.74 -5.47 6.65
N ALA A 65 -5.71 -4.62 6.62
CA ALA A 65 -4.82 -4.54 7.76
C ALA A 65 -5.58 -4.05 9.00
N PRO A 66 -5.45 -4.75 10.13
CA PRO A 66 -5.66 -4.09 11.42
C PRO A 66 -4.71 -2.91 11.44
N LEU A 67 -5.23 -1.70 11.70
CA LEU A 67 -4.37 -0.56 11.99
C LEU A 67 -3.38 -1.02 13.06
N ALA A 68 -2.09 -1.05 12.74
CA ALA A 68 -1.06 -1.55 13.63
C ALA A 68 -1.09 -0.68 14.91
N GLY A 69 -1.78 -1.17 15.94
CA GLY A 69 -2.12 -0.35 17.11
C GLY A 69 -3.57 -0.40 17.61
N GLU A 70 -4.36 -1.44 17.34
CA GLU A 70 -5.39 -1.85 18.32
C GLU A 70 -4.70 -2.34 19.61
N ARG A 71 -3.97 -1.44 20.28
CA ARG A 71 -4.00 -1.47 21.74
C ARG A 71 -5.41 -1.04 22.05
N GLU A 72 -6.22 -1.98 22.50
CA GLU A 72 -7.50 -1.74 23.15
C GLU A 72 -7.29 -0.63 24.20
N ARG A 73 -7.50 0.63 23.79
CA ARG A 73 -7.50 1.76 24.72
C ARG A 73 -8.87 1.74 25.36
N ALA A 74 -9.03 0.87 26.35
CA ALA A 74 -10.15 0.95 27.26
C ALA A 74 -10.08 2.32 27.96
N ALA A 75 -10.99 3.22 27.59
CA ALA A 75 -11.23 4.43 28.36
C ALA A 75 -12.20 4.07 29.48
N THR A 76 -11.70 3.93 30.71
CA THR A 76 -12.55 3.80 31.89
C THR A 76 -13.01 5.19 32.30
N PHE A 77 -14.28 5.50 32.09
CA PHE A 77 -14.90 6.70 32.62
C PHE A 77 -15.46 6.40 34.00
N VAL A 78 -14.83 6.96 35.04
CA VAL A 78 -15.40 6.96 36.40
C VAL A 78 -16.23 8.24 36.52
N LEU A 79 -17.56 8.08 36.60
CA LEU A 79 -18.46 9.19 36.93
C LEU A 79 -18.32 9.47 38.44
N GLU A 80 -17.99 10.71 38.82
CA GLU A 80 -17.78 11.10 40.24
C GLU A 80 -18.95 10.71 41.16
N GLU A 81 -20.15 10.67 40.63
CA GLU A 81 -21.38 10.32 41.36
C GLU A 81 -21.36 8.86 41.83
N ALA A 82 -20.87 7.93 41.01
CA ALA A 82 -20.77 6.51 41.35
C ALA A 82 -19.69 6.20 42.41
N LEU A 83 -18.69 7.08 42.57
CA LEU A 83 -17.64 6.93 43.59
C LEU A 83 -18.15 7.32 44.99
N ARG A 84 -19.10 8.26 45.08
CA ARG A 84 -19.71 8.64 46.36
C ARG A 84 -20.60 7.54 46.92
N ASP A 85 -21.35 6.84 46.06
CA ASP A 85 -22.27 5.79 46.49
C ASP A 85 -21.55 4.50 46.94
N TYR A 86 -20.32 4.26 46.48
CA TYR A 86 -19.53 3.08 46.89
C TYR A 86 -18.77 3.29 48.21
N ALA A 87 -18.66 4.53 48.69
CA ALA A 87 -17.89 4.89 49.89
C ALA A 87 -18.77 5.09 51.14
N VAL A 88 -20.05 4.69 51.10
CA VAL A 88 -21.02 4.76 52.21
C VAL A 88 -21.37 3.35 52.70
#